data_AF-A0A1Y3N5V5-F1
#
_entry.id   AF-A0A1Y3N5V5-F1
#
_cell.length_a   1.000
_cell.length_b   1.000
_cell.length_c   1.000
_cell.angle_alpha   90.00
_cell.angle_beta   90.00
_cell.angle_gamma   90.00
#
_symmetry.space_group_name_H-M   'P 1'
#
loop_
_entity.id
_entity.type
_entity.pdbx_description
1 polymer ?
#
loop_
_entity_poly.entity_id
_entity_poly.type
_entity_poly.pdbx_seq_one_letter_code
_entity_poly.pdbx_strand_id
1 'polypeptide(L)'
;FRGHCLIWHAYQPSWFQNADANTLKNAIVDHITKVLQHYEGKIDAWDVVNEAIDDSSNGNGWKMRPSFLYQKVPNFIDLAFQTARKVSPNTKLFYNDYNTEGVYPKTESVFQFVQDLKKRNIPIDGVGIQYHVAVNQQPSYEKINDLISRYCKLGLEVHITELDVKCDNACNAGNLEQQQATVFTNALKACLANSCCTAYLVWGVGDN
;
A
#
# COMPACT_ATOMS: atom_id res chain seq x y z
N PHE A 1 6.93 12.72 7.74
CA PHE A 1 7.19 12.25 6.35
C PHE A 1 6.86 10.76 6.25
N ARG A 2 6.48 10.29 5.05
CA ARG A 2 6.29 8.87 4.74
C ARG A 2 7.47 8.34 3.93
N GLY A 3 8.05 7.23 4.34
CA GLY A 3 9.07 6.53 3.55
C GLY A 3 8.43 5.54 2.59
N HIS A 4 8.80 5.63 1.31
CA HIS A 4 8.28 4.78 0.24
C HIS A 4 9.44 4.34 -0.67
N CYS A 5 9.71 3.05 -0.84
CA CYS A 5 9.32 1.92 0.01
C CYS A 5 10.55 1.04 0.27
N LEU A 6 10.49 0.14 1.26
CA LEU A 6 11.63 -0.70 1.63
C LEU A 6 11.77 -1.92 0.71
N ILE A 7 10.68 -2.64 0.47
CA ILE A 7 10.68 -3.86 -0.35
C ILE A 7 9.59 -3.76 -1.41
N TRP A 8 10.01 -3.85 -2.67
CA TRP A 8 9.13 -3.88 -3.82
C TRP A 8 9.66 -4.86 -4.86
N HIS A 9 8.76 -5.48 -5.62
CA HIS A 9 9.16 -6.36 -6.71
C HIS A 9 9.70 -5.59 -7.93
N ALA A 10 9.32 -4.32 -8.06
CA ALA A 10 9.74 -3.43 -9.14
C ALA A 10 10.89 -2.51 -8.70
N TYR A 11 11.55 -1.90 -9.69
CA TYR A 11 12.64 -0.91 -9.52
C TYR A 11 13.80 -1.37 -8.63
N GLN A 12 14.14 -2.66 -8.69
CA GLN A 12 15.21 -3.27 -7.91
C GLN A 12 16.54 -3.27 -8.68
N PRO A 13 17.69 -3.19 -7.99
CA PRO A 13 18.99 -3.32 -8.65
C PRO A 13 19.18 -4.75 -9.18
N SER A 14 19.80 -4.89 -10.35
CA SER A 14 19.89 -6.18 -11.04
C SER A 14 20.58 -7.29 -10.23
N TRP A 15 21.56 -6.95 -9.38
CA TRP A 15 22.22 -7.94 -8.53
C TRP A 15 21.24 -8.58 -7.54
N PHE A 16 20.27 -7.82 -7.03
CA PHE A 16 19.29 -8.26 -6.03
C PHE A 16 18.29 -9.23 -6.67
N GLN A 17 17.81 -8.92 -7.87
CA GLN A 17 16.94 -9.81 -8.64
C GLN A 17 17.61 -11.15 -8.95
N ASN A 18 18.92 -11.14 -9.22
CA ASN A 18 19.69 -12.32 -9.61
C ASN A 18 20.30 -13.12 -8.44
N ALA A 19 20.27 -12.59 -7.21
CA ALA A 19 20.77 -13.26 -6.01
C ALA A 19 20.09 -14.61 -5.77
N ASP A 20 20.81 -15.57 -5.19
CA ASP A 20 20.23 -16.80 -4.67
C ASP A 20 19.34 -16.52 -3.44
N ALA A 21 18.59 -17.53 -2.99
CA ALA A 21 17.63 -17.38 -1.88
C ALA A 21 18.26 -16.91 -0.56
N ASN A 22 19.45 -17.40 -0.21
CA ASN A 22 20.12 -17.04 1.04
C ASN A 22 20.68 -15.62 0.97
N THR A 23 21.35 -15.29 -0.14
CA THR A 23 21.86 -13.95 -0.41
C THR A 23 20.71 -12.93 -0.42
N LEU A 24 19.59 -13.26 -1.07
CA LEU A 24 18.41 -12.40 -1.14
C LEU A 24 17.78 -12.19 0.25
N LYS A 25 17.61 -13.26 1.03
CA LYS A 25 17.08 -13.19 2.40
C LYS A 25 17.94 -12.28 3.28
N ASN A 26 19.27 -12.43 3.22
CA ASN A 26 20.20 -11.61 3.99
C ASN A 26 20.18 -10.15 3.52
N ALA A 27 20.09 -9.92 2.20
CA ALA A 27 19.99 -8.59 1.63
C ALA A 27 18.72 -7.85 2.07
N ILE A 28 17.57 -8.54 2.15
CA ILE A 28 16.31 -7.96 2.67
C ILE A 28 16.52 -7.47 4.11
N VAL A 29 17.08 -8.31 4.98
CA VAL A 29 17.31 -7.96 6.39
C VAL A 29 18.30 -6.80 6.53
N ASP A 30 19.42 -6.86 5.81
CA ASP A 30 20.46 -5.84 5.85
C ASP A 30 19.97 -4.49 5.32
N HIS A 31 19.24 -4.49 4.20
CA HIS A 31 18.66 -3.29 3.61
C HIS A 31 17.68 -2.61 4.56
N ILE A 32 16.69 -3.36 5.08
CA ILE A 32 15.69 -2.82 6.01
C ILE A 32 16.37 -2.26 7.27
N THR A 33 17.35 -3.00 7.81
CA THR A 33 18.09 -2.57 9.01
C THR A 33 18.80 -1.25 8.76
N LYS A 34 19.60 -1.16 7.70
CA LYS A 34 20.42 0.03 7.42
C LYS A 34 19.57 1.25 7.07
N VAL A 35 18.53 1.09 6.25
CA VAL A 35 17.67 2.21 5.86
C VAL A 35 16.89 2.74 7.06
N LEU A 36 16.27 1.86 7.84
CA LEU A 36 15.50 2.30 9.00
C LEU A 36 16.37 2.95 10.08
N GLN A 37 17.56 2.41 10.36
CA GLN A 37 18.50 3.03 11.30
C GLN A 37 18.99 4.39 10.81
N HIS A 38 19.25 4.54 9.51
CA HIS A 38 19.70 5.81 8.95
C HIS A 38 18.64 6.93 9.10
N TYR A 39 17.36 6.56 9.00
CA TYR A 39 16.21 7.47 9.09
C TYR A 39 15.50 7.43 10.45
N GLU A 40 16.11 6.84 11.47
CA GLU A 40 15.51 6.73 12.80
C GLU A 40 15.10 8.12 13.34
N GLY A 41 13.85 8.21 13.82
CA GLY A 41 13.27 9.45 14.35
C GLY A 41 12.93 10.52 13.30
N LYS A 42 13.14 10.28 12.00
CA LYS A 42 12.87 11.25 10.91
C LYS A 42 11.61 10.92 10.10
N ILE A 43 11.19 9.66 10.08
CA ILE A 43 10.09 9.15 9.27
C ILE A 43 9.03 8.53 10.18
N ASP A 44 7.78 8.98 10.02
CA ASP A 44 6.66 8.59 10.90
C ASP A 44 6.06 7.24 10.51
N ALA A 45 6.04 6.97 9.20
CA ALA A 45 5.47 5.77 8.60
C ALA A 45 6.32 5.29 7.42
N TRP A 46 6.49 3.97 7.30
CA TRP A 46 7.17 3.32 6.17
C TRP A 46 6.27 2.33 5.47
N ASP A 47 6.29 2.37 4.15
CA ASP A 47 5.89 1.21 3.35
C ASP A 47 6.96 0.15 3.44
N VAL A 48 6.70 -0.85 4.27
CA VAL A 48 7.62 -1.97 4.43
C VAL A 48 7.59 -2.86 3.20
N VAL A 49 6.40 -3.13 2.69
CA VAL A 49 6.19 -3.92 1.47
C VAL A 49 5.17 -3.22 0.58
N ASN A 50 5.53 -3.07 -0.69
CA ASN A 50 4.68 -2.50 -1.73
C ASN A 50 4.20 -3.59 -2.72
N GLU A 51 2.91 -3.61 -3.03
CA GLU A 51 2.29 -4.31 -4.17
C GLU A 51 2.54 -5.83 -4.26
N ALA A 52 2.54 -6.50 -3.12
CA ALA A 52 2.82 -7.93 -3.07
C ALA A 52 1.66 -8.85 -3.50
N ILE A 53 0.43 -8.33 -3.62
CA ILE A 53 -0.73 -9.11 -4.07
C ILE A 53 -0.88 -9.01 -5.59
N ASP A 54 -1.19 -10.16 -6.19
CA ASP A 54 -1.30 -10.34 -7.64
C ASP A 54 -2.55 -9.68 -8.20
N ASP A 55 -2.45 -9.11 -9.39
CA ASP A 55 -3.58 -8.43 -10.06
C ASP A 55 -4.64 -9.41 -10.56
N SER A 56 -4.31 -10.72 -10.69
CA SER A 56 -5.30 -11.76 -11.01
C SER A 56 -6.12 -12.21 -9.80
N SER A 57 -5.97 -11.57 -8.65
CA SER A 57 -6.74 -11.88 -7.45
C SER A 57 -8.24 -11.64 -7.67
N ASN A 58 -9.08 -12.56 -7.19
CA ASN A 58 -10.52 -12.59 -7.49
C ASN A 58 -11.42 -12.24 -6.28
N GLY A 59 -10.85 -11.80 -5.16
CA GLY A 59 -11.59 -11.47 -3.94
C GLY A 59 -12.00 -12.68 -3.08
N ASN A 60 -11.65 -13.91 -3.48
CA ASN A 60 -11.84 -15.11 -2.68
C ASN A 60 -10.48 -15.69 -2.27
N GLY A 61 -10.02 -15.34 -1.07
CA GLY A 61 -8.63 -15.51 -0.66
C GLY A 61 -7.72 -14.45 -1.28
N TRP A 62 -6.43 -14.67 -1.14
CA TRP A 62 -5.39 -13.81 -1.71
C TRP A 62 -4.34 -14.64 -2.44
N LYS A 63 -3.73 -14.02 -3.46
CA LYS A 63 -2.68 -14.63 -4.27
C LYS A 63 -1.46 -13.72 -4.25
N MET A 64 -0.32 -14.30 -3.91
CA MET A 64 0.96 -13.58 -3.99
C MET A 64 1.32 -13.31 -5.44
N ARG A 65 1.83 -12.10 -5.70
CA ARG A 65 2.41 -11.73 -7.00
C ARG A 65 3.57 -12.69 -7.33
N PRO A 66 3.62 -13.27 -8.55
CA PRO A 66 4.68 -14.18 -8.98
C PRO A 66 5.97 -13.41 -9.25
N SER A 67 6.64 -12.99 -8.18
CA SER A 67 7.89 -12.22 -8.21
C SER A 67 9.09 -13.08 -7.80
N PHE A 68 10.30 -12.64 -8.15
CA PHE A 68 11.53 -13.29 -7.69
C PHE A 68 11.63 -13.31 -6.16
N LEU A 69 11.10 -12.28 -5.48
CA LEU A 69 11.01 -12.20 -4.02
C LEU A 69 10.22 -13.39 -3.47
N TYR A 70 8.99 -13.59 -3.94
CA TYR A 70 8.14 -14.69 -3.47
C TYR A 70 8.65 -16.06 -3.89
N GLN A 71 9.18 -16.19 -5.10
CA GLN A 71 9.73 -17.47 -5.61
C GLN A 71 10.94 -17.93 -4.80
N LYS A 72 11.85 -17.02 -4.43
CA LYS A 72 13.11 -17.34 -3.75
C LYS A 72 12.98 -17.30 -2.23
N VAL A 73 12.16 -16.40 -1.70
CA VAL A 73 11.94 -16.20 -0.26
C VAL A 73 10.43 -16.08 0.02
N PRO A 74 9.68 -17.20 0.08
CA PRO A 74 8.21 -17.16 0.19
C PRO A 74 7.67 -16.37 1.38
N ASN A 75 8.43 -16.28 2.48
CA ASN A 75 8.06 -15.54 3.70
C ASN A 75 8.69 -14.14 3.79
N PHE A 76 9.12 -13.53 2.68
CA PHE A 76 9.82 -12.24 2.69
C PHE A 76 9.02 -11.11 3.35
N ILE A 77 7.68 -11.16 3.30
CA ILE A 77 6.82 -10.14 3.92
C ILE A 77 6.92 -10.23 5.44
N ASP A 78 6.70 -11.41 6.00
CA ASP A 78 6.84 -11.65 7.44
C ASP A 78 8.24 -11.25 7.91
N LEU A 79 9.27 -11.66 7.17
CA LEU A 79 10.66 -11.30 7.44
C LEU A 79 10.86 -9.77 7.44
N ALA A 80 10.29 -9.07 6.46
CA ALA A 80 10.44 -7.63 6.32
C ALA A 80 9.78 -6.87 7.48
N PHE A 81 8.52 -7.17 7.81
CA PHE A 81 7.80 -6.53 8.91
C PHE A 81 8.44 -6.85 10.27
N GLN A 82 8.81 -8.12 10.52
CA GLN A 82 9.48 -8.50 11.77
C GLN A 82 10.84 -7.82 11.93
N THR A 83 11.63 -7.74 10.84
CA THR A 83 12.91 -7.02 10.85
C THR A 83 12.67 -5.53 11.10
N ALA A 84 11.74 -4.91 10.39
CA ALA A 84 11.42 -3.49 10.53
C ALA A 84 11.00 -3.13 11.95
N ARG A 85 10.10 -3.91 12.56
CA ARG A 85 9.69 -3.69 13.96
C ARG A 85 10.85 -3.85 14.94
N LYS A 86 11.74 -4.82 14.72
CA LYS A 86 12.89 -5.07 15.59
C LYS A 86 13.86 -3.88 15.62
N VAL A 87 14.09 -3.24 14.46
CA VAL A 87 15.11 -2.18 14.32
C VAL A 87 14.53 -0.77 14.44
N SER A 88 13.23 -0.59 14.20
CA SER A 88 12.53 0.70 14.32
C SER A 88 11.21 0.53 15.08
N PRO A 89 11.28 0.32 16.41
CA PRO A 89 10.11 -0.06 17.20
C PRO A 89 9.01 1.00 17.25
N ASN A 90 9.34 2.27 17.00
CA ASN A 90 8.41 3.39 17.11
C ASN A 90 7.84 3.86 15.76
N THR A 91 8.39 3.39 14.63
CA THR A 91 7.87 3.77 13.32
C THR A 91 6.63 2.96 12.99
N LYS A 92 5.66 3.60 12.33
CA LYS A 92 4.47 2.90 11.83
C LYS A 92 4.82 2.11 10.57
N LEU A 93 4.39 0.85 10.53
CA LEU A 93 4.73 -0.09 9.47
C LEU A 93 3.50 -0.38 8.59
N PHE A 94 3.59 -0.04 7.32
CA PHE A 94 2.49 -0.11 6.36
C PHE A 94 2.74 -1.17 5.27
N TYR A 95 1.64 -1.79 4.85
CA TYR A 95 1.53 -2.46 3.55
C TYR A 95 0.81 -1.53 2.57
N ASN A 96 1.34 -1.30 1.37
CA ASN A 96 0.79 -0.36 0.38
C ASN A 96 0.52 -1.07 -0.95
N ASP A 97 -0.63 -0.81 -1.59
CA ASP A 97 -0.98 -1.44 -2.88
C ASP A 97 -2.04 -0.64 -3.66
N TYR A 98 -2.08 -0.81 -4.98
CA TYR A 98 -3.06 -0.24 -5.91
C TYR A 98 -4.19 -1.23 -6.26
N ASN A 99 -5.26 -0.69 -6.87
CA ASN A 99 -6.50 -1.40 -7.17
C ASN A 99 -7.14 -1.99 -5.90
N THR A 100 -7.06 -1.25 -4.81
CA THR A 100 -7.50 -1.65 -3.47
C THR A 100 -8.57 -0.75 -2.88
N GLU A 101 -9.05 0.23 -3.63
CA GLU A 101 -9.95 1.31 -3.18
C GLU A 101 -11.46 0.96 -3.22
N GLY A 102 -11.83 -0.30 -3.45
CA GLY A 102 -13.20 -0.79 -3.27
C GLY A 102 -13.96 -1.19 -4.54
N VAL A 103 -13.37 -0.99 -5.74
CA VAL A 103 -14.02 -1.40 -6.99
C VAL A 103 -13.52 -2.72 -7.58
N TYR A 104 -12.35 -3.18 -7.15
CA TYR A 104 -11.71 -4.36 -7.74
C TYR A 104 -11.83 -5.59 -6.84
N PRO A 105 -11.87 -6.81 -7.41
CA PRO A 105 -11.75 -8.03 -6.62
C PRO A 105 -10.45 -8.09 -5.78
N LYS A 106 -9.37 -7.48 -6.29
CA LYS A 106 -8.10 -7.35 -5.56
C LYS A 106 -8.25 -6.61 -4.23
N THR A 107 -9.22 -5.67 -4.11
CA THR A 107 -9.51 -5.00 -2.84
C THR A 107 -9.82 -6.00 -1.73
N GLU A 108 -10.70 -6.95 -2.00
CA GLU A 108 -11.10 -7.95 -1.02
C GLU A 108 -9.96 -8.93 -0.71
N SER A 109 -9.16 -9.29 -1.72
CA SER A 109 -7.97 -10.10 -1.52
C SER A 109 -6.91 -9.42 -0.65
N VAL A 110 -6.64 -8.13 -0.86
CA VAL A 110 -5.70 -7.38 0.00
C VAL A 110 -6.25 -7.26 1.42
N PHE A 111 -7.55 -7.03 1.60
CA PHE A 111 -8.16 -7.03 2.93
C PHE A 111 -7.95 -8.36 3.66
N GLN A 112 -8.24 -9.48 3.00
CA GLN A 112 -8.05 -10.82 3.57
C GLN A 112 -6.58 -11.14 3.86
N PHE A 113 -5.67 -10.67 3.00
CA PHE A 113 -4.24 -10.80 3.21
C PHE A 113 -3.78 -10.04 4.46
N VAL A 114 -4.16 -8.78 4.60
CA VAL A 114 -3.83 -7.96 5.77
C VAL A 114 -4.48 -8.51 7.05
N GLN A 115 -5.70 -9.01 6.96
CA GLN A 115 -6.37 -9.72 8.06
C GLN A 115 -5.57 -10.96 8.50
N ASP A 116 -5.03 -11.74 7.56
CA ASP A 116 -4.16 -12.88 7.85
C ASP A 116 -2.86 -12.44 8.54
N LEU A 117 -2.21 -11.36 8.09
CA LEU A 117 -1.03 -10.79 8.77
C LEU A 117 -1.34 -10.49 10.24
N LYS A 118 -2.48 -9.83 10.52
CA LYS A 118 -2.91 -9.53 11.89
C LYS A 118 -3.18 -10.80 12.68
N LYS A 119 -3.88 -11.78 12.09
CA LYS A 119 -4.17 -13.07 12.74
C LYS A 119 -2.90 -13.84 13.12
N ARG A 120 -1.84 -13.73 12.31
CA ARG A 120 -0.53 -14.35 12.57
C ARG A 120 0.41 -13.50 13.42
N ASN A 121 -0.06 -12.36 13.95
CA ASN A 121 0.72 -11.43 14.76
C ASN A 121 1.95 -10.84 14.04
N ILE A 122 1.85 -10.64 12.72
CA ILE A 122 2.85 -9.85 11.98
C ILE A 122 2.71 -8.38 12.41
N PRO A 123 3.81 -7.65 12.68
CA PRO A 123 3.77 -6.32 13.30
C PRO A 123 3.44 -5.22 12.27
N ILE A 124 2.24 -5.27 11.71
CA ILE A 124 1.69 -4.25 10.80
C ILE A 124 0.79 -3.27 11.58
N ASP A 125 0.97 -1.98 11.32
CA ASP A 125 0.22 -0.89 11.97
C ASP A 125 -0.81 -0.27 11.04
N GLY A 126 -0.59 -0.31 9.74
CA GLY A 126 -1.53 0.29 8.79
C GLY A 126 -1.48 -0.26 7.38
N VAL A 127 -2.44 0.19 6.58
CA VAL A 127 -2.55 -0.09 5.15
C VAL A 127 -2.60 1.20 4.35
N GLY A 128 -1.83 1.24 3.27
CA GLY A 128 -1.83 2.30 2.28
C GLY A 128 -2.72 1.90 1.10
N ILE A 129 -3.69 2.75 0.79
CA ILE A 129 -4.51 2.65 -0.42
C ILE A 129 -3.94 3.68 -1.39
N GLN A 130 -3.21 3.21 -2.42
CA GLN A 130 -2.57 4.10 -3.40
C GLN A 130 -3.59 5.05 -4.03
N TYR A 131 -4.75 4.52 -4.42
CA TYR A 131 -5.86 5.32 -4.95
C TYR A 131 -5.52 5.96 -6.31
N HIS A 132 -4.83 5.22 -7.18
CA HIS A 132 -4.72 5.56 -8.60
C HIS A 132 -6.01 5.16 -9.32
N VAL A 133 -6.85 6.13 -9.65
CA VAL A 133 -8.17 5.88 -10.26
C VAL A 133 -8.36 6.69 -11.53
N ALA A 134 -9.40 6.34 -12.31
CA ALA A 134 -9.85 7.17 -13.42
C ALA A 134 -11.25 7.71 -13.15
N VAL A 135 -11.61 8.83 -13.77
CA VAL A 135 -12.94 9.44 -13.61
C VAL A 135 -14.07 8.45 -13.89
N ASN A 136 -13.89 7.60 -14.89
CA ASN A 136 -14.84 6.57 -15.32
C ASN A 136 -14.68 5.23 -14.56
N GLN A 137 -13.67 5.09 -13.72
CA GLN A 137 -13.34 3.86 -13.00
C GLN A 137 -12.86 4.20 -11.59
N GLN A 138 -13.82 4.41 -10.69
CA GLN A 138 -13.60 4.88 -9.33
C GLN A 138 -14.70 4.38 -8.36
N PRO A 139 -14.39 4.22 -7.06
CA PRO A 139 -15.33 3.72 -6.06
C PRO A 139 -16.35 4.77 -5.61
N SER A 140 -17.58 4.35 -5.34
CA SER A 140 -18.52 5.24 -4.63
C SER A 140 -18.03 5.55 -3.22
N TYR A 141 -18.45 6.68 -2.66
CA TYR A 141 -18.15 7.07 -1.28
C TYR A 141 -18.41 5.93 -0.28
N GLU A 142 -19.54 5.23 -0.43
CA GLU A 142 -19.97 4.16 0.47
C GLU A 142 -19.00 2.98 0.44
N LYS A 143 -18.48 2.63 -0.74
CA LYS A 143 -17.51 1.53 -0.90
C LYS A 143 -16.18 1.85 -0.22
N ILE A 144 -15.69 3.09 -0.37
CA ILE A 144 -14.45 3.53 0.28
C ILE A 144 -14.65 3.55 1.79
N ASN A 145 -15.76 4.13 2.25
CA ASN A 145 -16.06 4.25 3.67
C ASN A 145 -16.22 2.89 4.35
N ASP A 146 -16.90 1.93 3.71
CA ASP A 146 -16.99 0.56 4.22
C ASP A 146 -15.62 -0.11 4.31
N LEU A 147 -14.81 0.00 3.26
CA LEU A 147 -13.46 -0.57 3.24
C LEU A 147 -12.58 0.00 4.37
N ILE A 148 -12.52 1.32 4.52
CA ILE A 148 -11.73 1.97 5.57
C ILE A 148 -12.23 1.53 6.96
N SER A 149 -13.54 1.53 7.18
CA SER A 149 -14.17 1.05 8.42
C SER A 149 -13.78 -0.40 8.75
N ARG A 150 -13.70 -1.28 7.74
CA ARG A 150 -13.25 -2.66 7.92
C ARG A 150 -11.79 -2.74 8.36
N TYR A 151 -10.89 -1.94 7.80
CA TYR A 151 -9.50 -1.86 8.27
C TYR A 151 -9.41 -1.29 9.69
N CYS A 152 -10.21 -0.26 10.02
CA CYS A 152 -10.27 0.26 11.39
C CYS A 152 -10.66 -0.84 12.40
N LYS A 153 -11.61 -1.72 12.04
CA LYS A 153 -12.03 -2.86 12.89
C LYS A 153 -10.92 -3.90 13.11
N LEU A 154 -9.91 -3.95 12.24
CA LEU A 154 -8.70 -4.77 12.45
C LEU A 154 -7.67 -4.07 13.36
N GLY A 155 -7.97 -2.86 13.84
CA GLY A 155 -7.04 -2.04 14.62
C GLY A 155 -5.87 -1.52 13.79
N LEU A 156 -6.13 -1.25 12.49
CA LEU A 156 -5.14 -0.73 11.56
C LEU A 156 -5.42 0.74 11.25
N GLU A 157 -4.35 1.49 11.09
CA GLU A 157 -4.36 2.82 10.49
C GLU A 157 -4.54 2.71 8.97
N VAL A 158 -5.21 3.68 8.35
CA VAL A 158 -5.36 3.75 6.90
C VAL A 158 -4.77 5.06 6.39
N HIS A 159 -3.94 4.98 5.36
CA HIS A 159 -3.50 6.15 4.60
C HIS A 159 -4.05 6.03 3.18
N ILE A 160 -4.56 7.13 2.63
CA ILE A 160 -4.66 7.32 1.19
C ILE A 160 -3.32 7.91 0.74
N THR A 161 -2.60 7.23 -0.15
CA THR A 161 -1.14 7.37 -0.20
C THR A 161 -0.59 7.98 -1.48
N GLU A 162 -1.26 7.78 -2.61
CA GLU A 162 -0.74 8.11 -3.94
C GLU A 162 -1.89 8.61 -4.83
N LEU A 163 -2.83 9.37 -4.25
CA LEU A 163 -4.07 9.67 -4.94
C LEU A 163 -3.84 10.54 -6.17
N ASP A 164 -4.30 10.05 -7.30
CA ASP A 164 -4.48 10.78 -8.55
C ASP A 164 -5.77 10.30 -9.25
N VAL A 165 -6.29 11.15 -10.13
CA VAL A 165 -7.53 10.84 -10.87
C VAL A 165 -7.30 11.12 -12.34
N LYS A 166 -7.07 10.06 -13.11
CA LYS A 166 -6.88 10.14 -14.56
C LYS A 166 -8.17 10.54 -15.27
N CYS A 167 -8.06 11.47 -16.21
CA CYS A 167 -9.15 11.97 -17.08
C CYS A 167 -8.90 11.68 -18.57
N ASP A 168 -8.01 10.73 -18.87
CA ASP A 168 -7.52 10.39 -20.21
C ASP A 168 -7.16 11.65 -21.04
N ASN A 169 -7.30 11.62 -22.36
CA ASN A 169 -6.87 12.72 -23.25
C ASN A 169 -7.78 13.96 -23.24
N ALA A 170 -8.71 14.09 -22.28
CA ALA A 170 -9.80 15.06 -22.37
C ALA A 170 -10.11 15.80 -21.05
N CYS A 171 -9.15 15.96 -20.14
CA CYS A 171 -9.35 16.60 -18.83
C CYS A 171 -10.07 17.95 -18.86
N ASN A 172 -9.94 18.72 -19.96
CA ASN A 172 -10.58 20.02 -20.15
C ASN A 172 -11.94 19.96 -20.87
N ALA A 173 -12.47 18.78 -21.17
CA ALA A 173 -13.70 18.60 -21.93
C ALA A 173 -14.92 18.42 -21.01
N GLY A 174 -16.00 19.13 -21.33
CA GLY A 174 -17.30 18.94 -20.69
C GLY A 174 -17.24 19.20 -19.18
N ASN A 175 -17.65 18.21 -18.38
CA ASN A 175 -17.71 18.28 -16.93
C ASN A 175 -16.66 17.40 -16.22
N LEU A 176 -15.60 17.00 -16.94
CA LEU A 176 -14.60 16.05 -16.41
C LEU A 176 -13.87 16.61 -15.18
N GLU A 177 -13.58 17.91 -15.15
CA GLU A 177 -12.99 18.57 -13.99
C GLU A 177 -13.90 18.44 -12.74
N GLN A 178 -15.21 18.67 -12.88
CA GLN A 178 -16.15 18.50 -11.77
C GLN A 178 -16.28 17.03 -11.34
N GLN A 179 -16.17 16.10 -12.28
CA GLN A 179 -16.17 14.68 -11.97
C GLN A 179 -14.89 14.29 -11.22
N GLN A 180 -13.70 14.73 -11.66
CA GLN A 180 -12.45 14.54 -10.91
C GLN A 180 -12.58 15.11 -9.49
N ALA A 181 -13.05 16.35 -9.36
CA ALA A 181 -13.24 16.99 -8.06
C ALA A 181 -14.16 16.15 -7.13
N THR A 182 -15.19 15.51 -7.70
CA THR A 182 -16.06 14.60 -6.95
C THR A 182 -15.31 13.35 -6.47
N VAL A 183 -14.43 12.77 -7.29
CA VAL A 183 -13.60 11.61 -6.90
C VAL A 183 -12.67 11.96 -5.74
N PHE A 184 -11.92 13.06 -5.84
CA PHE A 184 -11.08 13.58 -4.75
C PHE A 184 -11.91 13.78 -3.47
N THR A 185 -13.07 14.42 -3.61
CA THR A 185 -13.98 14.72 -2.49
C THR A 185 -14.49 13.47 -1.80
N ASN A 186 -14.89 12.44 -2.55
CA ASN A 186 -15.40 11.19 -1.98
C ASN A 186 -14.32 10.46 -1.18
N ALA A 187 -13.10 10.39 -1.71
CA ALA A 187 -11.95 9.81 -1.03
C ALA A 187 -11.66 10.55 0.30
N LEU A 188 -11.61 11.89 0.26
CA LEU A 188 -11.35 12.70 1.44
C LEU A 188 -12.47 12.57 2.48
N LYS A 189 -13.74 12.61 2.06
CA LYS A 189 -14.88 12.41 2.95
C LYS A 189 -14.84 11.04 3.64
N ALA A 190 -14.54 9.98 2.90
CA ALA A 190 -14.44 8.63 3.46
C ALA A 190 -13.30 8.53 4.48
N CYS A 191 -12.15 9.16 4.21
CA CYS A 191 -11.07 9.24 5.17
C CYS A 191 -11.50 10.01 6.44
N LEU A 192 -12.07 11.20 6.30
CA LEU A 192 -12.52 12.02 7.44
C LEU A 192 -13.64 11.36 8.28
N ALA A 193 -14.47 10.53 7.65
CA ALA A 193 -15.52 9.78 8.34
C ALA A 193 -14.99 8.66 9.26
N ASN A 194 -13.71 8.27 9.11
CA ASN A 194 -13.10 7.17 9.84
C ASN A 194 -11.84 7.66 10.57
N SER A 195 -11.87 7.74 11.89
CA SER A 195 -10.74 8.27 12.68
C SER A 195 -9.43 7.46 12.56
N CYS A 196 -9.48 6.22 12.05
CA CYS A 196 -8.27 5.44 11.76
C CYS A 196 -7.61 5.86 10.44
N CYS A 197 -8.30 6.60 9.57
CA CYS A 197 -7.70 7.19 8.39
C CYS A 197 -7.01 8.51 8.76
N THR A 198 -5.68 8.54 8.66
CA THR A 198 -4.88 9.63 9.27
C THR A 198 -3.98 10.34 8.27
N ALA A 199 -3.98 9.92 7.01
CA ALA A 199 -3.27 10.61 5.93
C ALA A 199 -4.06 10.57 4.63
N TYR A 200 -3.99 11.68 3.89
CA TYR A 200 -4.52 11.86 2.55
C TYR A 200 -3.43 12.52 1.70
N LEU A 201 -2.80 11.74 0.84
CA LEU A 201 -1.64 12.14 0.04
C LEU A 201 -1.98 12.05 -1.44
N VAL A 202 -1.61 13.09 -2.19
CA VAL A 202 -1.75 13.14 -3.65
C VAL A 202 -0.41 12.85 -4.33
N TRP A 203 -0.45 12.19 -5.49
CA TRP A 203 0.77 11.77 -6.20
C TRP A 203 1.24 12.80 -7.23
N GLY A 204 1.86 13.86 -6.73
CA GLY A 204 2.34 14.98 -7.54
C GLY A 204 1.79 16.32 -7.04
N VAL A 205 2.19 17.40 -7.71
CA VAL A 205 1.74 18.77 -7.36
C VAL A 205 1.07 19.45 -8.54
N GLY A 206 1.61 19.28 -9.75
CA GLY A 206 0.99 19.77 -10.98
C GLY A 206 0.95 18.67 -12.04
N ASP A 207 0.15 18.89 -13.07
CA ASP A 207 -0.09 17.93 -14.14
C ASP A 207 1.07 17.82 -15.16
N ASN A 208 2.09 18.69 -15.07
CA ASN A 208 3.22 18.79 -16.01
C ASN A 208 4.43 17.98 -15.57
#